data_AF-A0A9D2NVS0-F1
#
_entry.id   AF-A0A9D2NVS0-F1
#
_cell.length_a   1.000
_cell.length_b   1.000
_cell.length_c   1.000
_cell.angle_alpha   90.00
_cell.angle_beta   90.00
_cell.angle_gamma   90.00
#
_symmetry.space_group_name_H-M   'P 1'
#
loop_
_entity.id
_entity.type
_entity.pdbx_description
1 polymer ?
#
loop_
_entity_poly.entity_id
_entity_poly.type
_entity_poly.pdbx_seq_one_letter_code
_entity_poly.pdbx_strand_id
1 'polypeptide(L)' 'HAYDVVVGPVADDNTMETVQLYLSGILKAEEAVERLRYNKVNNQVSFHTPLALAHLTLESRREVL' A
#
# COMPACT_ATOMS: atom_id res chain seq x y z
N HIS A 1 -11.18 1.92 -15.97
CA HIS A 1 -11.77 0.56 -15.89
C HIS A 1 -13.27 0.68 -15.62
N ALA A 2 -14.04 -0.42 -15.73
CA ALA A 2 -15.50 -0.43 -15.52
C ALA A 2 -15.95 -1.11 -14.21
N TYR A 3 -15.03 -1.34 -13.27
CA TYR A 3 -15.32 -1.99 -11.99
C TYR A 3 -15.75 -1.00 -10.90
N ASP A 4 -16.78 -1.36 -10.15
CA ASP A 4 -17.27 -0.62 -8.98
C ASP A 4 -16.28 -0.63 -7.80
N VAL A 5 -15.58 -1.75 -7.61
CA VAL A 5 -14.55 -1.93 -6.57
C VAL A 5 -13.34 -2.61 -7.18
N VAL A 6 -12.14 -2.13 -6.84
CA VAL A 6 -10.87 -2.79 -7.19
C VAL A 6 -10.14 -3.13 -5.90
N VAL A 7 -9.73 -4.39 -5.79
CA VAL A 7 -8.92 -4.91 -4.67
C VAL A 7 -7.59 -5.35 -5.23
N GLY A 8 -6.51 -4.88 -4.62
CA GLY A 8 -5.18 -5.22 -5.09
C GLY A 8 -4.09 -4.93 -4.06
N PRO A 9 -2.88 -5.41 -4.31
CA PRO A 9 -1.73 -5.11 -3.47
C PRO A 9 -1.49 -3.59 -3.46
N VAL A 10 -1.29 -3.01 -2.27
CA VAL A 10 -0.71 -1.67 -2.15
C VAL A 10 0.77 -1.76 -2.57
N ALA A 11 1.23 -0.79 -3.36
CA ALA A 11 2.66 -0.58 -3.53
C ALA A 11 3.23 -0.14 -2.18
N ASP A 12 4.23 -0.85 -1.65
CA ASP A 12 4.94 -0.40 -0.46
C ASP A 12 5.63 0.93 -0.83
N ASP A 13 5.11 2.07 -0.35
CA ASP A 13 5.61 3.42 -0.69
C ASP A 13 7.10 3.57 -0.36
N ASN A 14 7.62 2.75 0.56
CA ASN A 14 9.04 2.70 0.91
C ASN A 14 9.91 2.04 -0.17
N THR A 15 9.30 1.38 -1.17
CA THR A 15 9.99 0.74 -2.29
C THR A 15 10.74 1.78 -3.12
N MET A 16 10.05 2.86 -3.52
CA MET A 16 10.65 3.91 -4.35
C MET A 16 11.74 4.66 -3.57
N GLU A 17 11.49 4.96 -2.30
CA GLU A 17 12.49 5.57 -1.42
C GLU A 17 13.74 4.70 -1.31
N THR A 18 13.58 3.39 -1.07
CA THR A 18 14.70 2.45 -0.96
C THR A 18 15.51 2.40 -2.26
N VAL A 19 14.85 2.40 -3.41
CA VAL A 19 15.51 2.46 -4.73
C VAL A 19 16.29 3.76 -4.90
N GLN A 20 15.72 4.91 -4.55
CA GLN A 20 16.39 6.20 -4.63
C GLN A 20 17.61 6.29 -3.70
N LEU A 21 17.50 5.78 -2.49
CA LEU A 21 18.59 5.75 -1.52
C LEU A 21 19.74 4.82 -1.96
N TYR A 22 19.43 3.71 -2.62
CA TYR A 22 20.45 2.85 -3.23
C TYR A 22 21.14 3.53 -4.41
N LEU A 23 20.37 4.11 -5.33
CA LEU A 23 20.91 4.80 -6.52
C LEU A 23 21.77 6.03 -6.16
N SER A 24 21.48 6.69 -5.05
CA SER A 24 22.29 7.80 -4.52
C SER A 24 23.53 7.34 -3.75
N GLY A 25 23.71 6.02 -3.56
CA GLY A 25 24.85 5.45 -2.83
C GLY A 25 24.77 5.56 -1.31
N ILE A 26 23.63 6.01 -0.77
CA ILE A 26 23.39 6.09 0.68
C ILE A 26 23.20 4.70 1.27
N LEU A 27 22.43 3.84 0.59
CA LEU A 27 22.27 2.44 0.98
C LEU A 27 23.26 1.52 0.28
N LYS A 28 23.76 0.54 1.04
CA LYS A 28 24.46 -0.61 0.48
C LYS A 28 23.47 -1.60 -0.14
N ALA A 29 23.96 -2.44 -1.05
CA ALA A 29 23.11 -3.41 -1.75
C ALA A 29 22.39 -4.36 -0.77
N GLU A 30 23.08 -4.82 0.27
CA GLU A 30 22.51 -5.73 1.27
C GLU A 30 21.38 -5.07 2.07
N GLU A 31 21.55 -3.78 2.40
CA GLU A 31 20.55 -3.02 3.15
C GLU A 31 19.33 -2.67 2.29
N ALA A 32 19.55 -2.36 1.01
CA ALA A 32 18.47 -2.17 0.05
C ALA A 32 17.67 -3.47 -0.15
N VAL A 33 18.34 -4.62 -0.26
CA VAL A 33 17.67 -5.94 -0.40
C VAL A 33 16.84 -6.28 0.82
N GLU A 34 17.32 -6.00 2.04
CA GLU A 34 16.56 -6.27 3.25
C GLU A 34 15.33 -5.37 3.38
N ARG A 35 15.45 -4.09 2.99
CA ARG A 35 14.31 -3.15 2.99
C ARG A 35 13.29 -3.42 1.89
N LEU A 36 13.73 -3.92 0.74
CA LEU A 36 12.87 -4.39 -0.35
C LEU A 36 12.30 -5.79 -0.10
N ARG A 37 12.76 -6.48 0.95
CA ARG A 37 12.21 -7.77 1.34
C ARG A 37 10.73 -7.55 1.69
N TYR A 38 9.89 -8.24 0.94
CA TYR A 38 8.44 -8.13 1.01
C TYR A 38 7.92 -8.12 2.46
N ASN A 39 7.35 -6.99 2.86
CA ASN A 39 6.46 -6.94 4.01
C ASN A 39 5.06 -7.39 3.57
N LYS A 40 4.39 -8.17 4.41
CA LYS A 40 3.05 -8.74 4.18
C LYS A 40 2.13 -7.70 3.51
N VAL A 41 1.61 -7.99 2.30
CA VAL A 41 0.77 -7.01 1.60
C VAL A 41 -0.48 -6.73 2.42
N ASN A 42 -0.73 -5.44 2.58
CA ASN A 42 -2.06 -4.96 2.88
C ASN A 42 -2.74 -4.73 1.53
N ASN A 43 -3.83 -5.45 1.28
CA ASN A 43 -4.64 -5.20 0.10
C ASN A 43 -5.34 -3.85 0.26
N GLN A 44 -5.22 -2.97 -0.74
CA GLN A 44 -6.06 -1.79 -0.85
C GLN A 44 -7.42 -2.20 -1.40
N VAL A 45 -8.45 -1.51 -0.93
CA VAL A 45 -9.78 -1.55 -1.54
C VAL A 45 -10.10 -0.14 -2.03
N SER A 46 -10.31 0.01 -3.34
CA SER A 46 -10.68 1.27 -3.98
C SER A 46 -12.13 1.19 -4.49
N PHE A 47 -12.96 2.16 -4.10
CA PHE A 47 -14.38 2.26 -4.48
C PHE A 47 -14.53 3.34 -5.56
N HIS A 48 -15.18 3.01 -6.68
CA HIS A 48 -15.21 3.86 -7.87
C HIS A 48 -16.60 4.37 -8.25
N THR A 49 -17.66 3.92 -7.54
CA THR A 49 -19.04 4.35 -7.83
C THR A 49 -19.83 4.68 -6.56
N PRO A 50 -20.85 5.55 -6.66
CA PRO A 50 -21.76 5.83 -5.54
C PRO A 50 -22.49 4.59 -5.02
N LEU A 51 -22.81 3.64 -5.91
CA LEU A 51 -23.41 2.36 -5.53
C LEU A 51 -22.50 1.58 -4.59
N ALA A 52 -21.20 1.49 -4.90
CA ALA A 52 -20.23 0.79 -4.06
C ALA A 52 -20.12 1.43 -2.66
N LEU A 53 -20.18 2.76 -2.58
CA LEU A 53 -20.17 3.50 -1.31
C LEU A 53 -21.45 3.30 -0.49
N ALA A 54 -22.60 3.17 -1.15
CA ALA A 54 -23.89 2.95 -0.48
C ALA A 54 -23.97 1.61 0.27
N HIS A 55 -23.06 0.67 -0.03
CA HIS A 55 -22.96 -0.62 0.64
C HIS A 55 -22.01 -0.61 1.85
N LEU A 56 -21.36 0.51 2.17
CA LEU A 56 -20.48 0.63 3.33
C LEU A 56 -21.29 0.87 4.61
N THR A 57 -21.07 0.01 5.61
CA THR A 57 -21.61 0.17 6.95
C THR A 57 -20.46 0.32 7.94
N LEU A 58 -20.50 1.35 8.77
CA LEU A 58 -19.54 1.49 9.87
C LEU A 58 -19.85 0.44 10.94
N GLU A 59 -18.95 -0.54 11.11
CA GLU A 59 -19.09 -1.58 12.12
C GLU A 59 -18.53 -1.12 13.49
N SER A 60 -17.35 -0.50 13.50
CA SER A 60 -16.72 0.00 14.72
C SER A 60 -15.64 1.05 14.44
N ARG A 61 -15.27 1.83 15.46
CA ARG A 61 -14.13 2.76 15.44
C ARG A 61 -13.32 2.58 16.73
N ARG A 62 -12.00 2.51 16.61
CA ARG A 62 -11.08 2.52 17.75
C ARG A 62 -10.11 3.69 17.59
N GLU A 63 -9.98 4.51 18.63
CA GLU A 63 -8.89 5.47 18.74
C GLU A 63 -7.65 4.76 19.26
N VAL A 64 -6.51 5.02 18.61
CA VAL A 64 -5.20 4.53 19.05
C VAL A 64 -4.48 5.74 19.63
N LEU A 65 -4.15 5.67 20.91
CA LEU A 65 -3.37 6.68 21.63
C LEU A 65 -1.87 6.51 21.37
#